data_AF-A0A8H7QSZ7-F1
#
_entry.id   AF-A0A8H7QSZ7-F1
#
_cell.length_a   1.000
_cell.length_b   1.000
_cell.length_c   1.000
_cell.angle_alpha   90.00
_cell.angle_beta   90.00
_cell.angle_gamma   90.00
#
_symmetry.space_group_name_H-M   'P 1'
#
loop_
_entity.id
_entity.type
_entity.pdbx_description
1 polymer ?
#
loop_
_entity_poly.entity_id
_entity_poly.type
_entity_poly.pdbx_seq_one_letter_code
_entity_poly.pdbx_strand_id
1 'polypeptide(L)'
;MVVQGDSFIRKLLDKSSKTGHDIIPDLKVKSLFTSFLGFDKRVTMASKHYSKITDLFFEQMVDDLNNYKANQPERLQNEITENDILLLMKRQRIVTEKQSIESIIHKYLPKEYYDITCQSAIAYNRLYPTEKDMAIEDYNDDDDYDNE
;
A
#
# COMPACT_ATOMS: atom_id res chain seq x y z
N MET A 1 5.55 -7.13 -23.16
CA MET A 1 5.78 -5.74 -22.71
C MET A 1 6.13 -5.83 -21.23
N VAL A 2 7.41 -5.65 -20.87
CA VAL A 2 7.93 -5.91 -19.51
C VAL A 2 7.51 -4.76 -18.60
N VAL A 3 6.81 -5.08 -17.51
CA VAL A 3 6.28 -4.12 -16.53
C VAL A 3 7.47 -3.40 -15.89
N GLN A 4 7.59 -2.11 -16.17
CA GLN A 4 8.71 -1.27 -15.75
C GLN A 4 8.83 -1.15 -14.21
N GLY A 5 7.77 -1.53 -13.46
CA GLY A 5 7.73 -1.59 -12.00
C GLY A 5 8.58 -2.71 -11.37
N ASP A 6 8.66 -3.88 -12.01
CA ASP A 6 9.40 -5.04 -11.45
C ASP A 6 10.91 -4.77 -11.35
N SER A 7 11.43 -4.00 -12.30
CA SER A 7 12.84 -3.58 -12.36
C SER A 7 13.22 -2.71 -11.18
N PHE A 8 12.33 -1.79 -10.77
CA PHE A 8 12.60 -0.86 -9.67
C PHE A 8 12.59 -1.58 -8.31
N ILE A 9 11.59 -2.44 -8.07
CA ILE A 9 11.48 -3.19 -6.81
C ILE A 9 12.65 -4.16 -6.66
N ARG A 10 13.01 -4.90 -7.73
CA ARG A 10 14.20 -5.76 -7.71
C ARG A 10 15.47 -4.97 -7.44
N LYS A 11 15.63 -3.79 -8.04
CA LYS A 11 16.79 -2.91 -7.81
C LYS A 11 16.85 -2.33 -6.40
N LEU A 12 15.71 -2.20 -5.73
CA LEU A 12 15.63 -1.82 -4.31
C LEU A 12 16.05 -2.99 -3.40
N LEU A 13 15.61 -4.21 -3.74
CA LEU A 13 15.88 -5.44 -2.98
C LEU A 13 17.29 -6.02 -3.21
N ASP A 14 17.86 -5.85 -4.41
CA ASP A 14 19.21 -6.33 -4.80
C ASP A 14 20.34 -5.47 -4.22
N LYS A 15 20.02 -4.37 -3.54
CA LYS A 15 21.02 -3.51 -2.92
C LYS A 15 21.47 -4.15 -1.60
N SER A 16 22.46 -5.03 -1.67
CA SER A 16 23.03 -5.67 -0.49
C SER A 16 23.45 -4.63 0.55
N SER A 17 22.95 -4.81 1.79
CA SER A 17 23.33 -3.99 2.95
C SER A 17 24.85 -4.05 3.09
N LYS A 18 25.49 -2.89 2.91
CA LYS A 18 26.83 -2.68 3.43
C LYS A 18 26.66 -2.48 4.92
N THR A 19 27.00 -3.52 5.67
CA THR A 19 27.01 -3.58 7.13
C THR A 19 27.67 -2.31 7.71
N GLY A 20 26.84 -1.44 8.27
CA GLY A 20 27.25 -0.16 8.87
C GLY A 20 26.32 1.04 8.59
N HIS A 21 25.33 0.91 7.71
CA HIS A 21 24.50 2.04 7.26
C HIS A 21 22.97 1.82 7.32
N ASP A 22 22.51 0.83 8.10
CA ASP A 22 21.09 0.43 8.19
C ASP A 22 20.24 1.30 9.15
N ILE A 23 20.77 2.46 9.57
CA ILE A 23 20.11 3.37 10.52
C ILE A 23 19.51 4.56 9.77
N ILE A 24 18.25 4.88 10.04
CA ILE A 24 17.61 6.10 9.51
C ILE A 24 18.33 7.31 10.14
N PRO A 25 18.89 8.24 9.35
CA PRO A 25 19.63 9.37 9.91
C PRO A 25 18.77 10.25 10.82
N ASP A 26 19.26 10.56 12.01
CA ASP A 26 18.57 11.42 13.01
C ASP A 26 18.06 12.74 12.42
N LEU A 27 18.84 13.34 11.52
CA LEU A 27 18.44 14.58 10.84
C LEU A 27 17.16 14.40 10.01
N LYS A 28 16.99 13.25 9.34
CA LYS A 28 15.77 12.93 8.58
C LYS A 28 14.59 12.69 9.52
N VAL A 29 14.78 11.94 10.60
CA VAL A 29 13.74 11.68 11.61
C VAL A 29 13.29 13.00 12.25
N LYS A 30 14.25 13.84 12.66
CA LYS A 30 13.97 15.17 13.20
C LYS A 30 13.21 16.03 12.20
N SER A 31 13.65 16.07 10.94
CA SER A 31 12.97 16.84 9.88
C SER A 31 11.52 16.37 9.71
N LEU A 32 11.29 15.05 9.64
CA LEU A 32 9.96 14.46 9.54
C LEU A 32 9.09 14.85 10.75
N PHE A 33 9.60 14.63 11.96
CA PHE A 33 8.91 15.00 13.19
C PHE A 33 8.52 16.48 13.21
N THR A 34 9.44 17.37 12.86
CA THR A 34 9.17 18.82 12.82
C THR A 34 8.17 19.21 11.73
N SER A 35 8.16 18.52 10.58
CA SER A 35 7.15 18.77 9.54
C SER A 35 5.73 18.43 10.00
N PHE A 36 5.58 17.40 10.85
CA PHE A 36 4.29 17.03 11.43
C PHE A 36 3.82 17.98 12.55
N LEU A 37 4.74 18.66 13.25
CA LEU A 37 4.39 19.67 14.26
C LEU A 37 3.91 20.99 13.67
N GLY A 38 4.16 21.25 12.38
CA GLY A 38 3.77 22.50 11.72
C GLY A 38 4.33 23.75 12.41
N PHE A 39 3.46 24.70 12.76
CA PHE A 39 3.85 25.96 13.40
C PHE A 39 4.08 25.83 14.91
N ASP A 40 3.68 24.72 15.54
CA ASP A 40 3.83 24.49 16.98
C ASP A 40 5.23 24.01 17.36
N LYS A 41 6.22 24.87 17.10
CA LYS A 41 7.65 24.63 17.41
C LYS A 41 7.99 24.63 18.91
N ARG A 42 6.98 24.61 19.78
CA ARG A 42 7.17 24.61 21.24
C ARG A 42 7.62 23.23 21.76
N VAL A 43 7.41 22.17 20.98
CA VAL A 43 7.90 20.83 21.29
C VAL A 43 9.31 20.67 20.72
N THR A 44 10.29 20.68 21.62
CA THR A 44 11.70 20.43 21.28
C THR A 44 12.19 19.18 21.97
N MET A 45 13.03 18.41 21.27
CA MET A 45 13.59 17.16 21.77
C MET A 45 15.10 17.16 21.48
N ALA A 46 15.89 16.66 22.44
CA ALA A 46 17.33 16.49 22.24
C ALA A 46 17.59 15.48 21.12
N SER A 47 18.59 15.76 20.25
CA SER A 47 18.84 14.95 19.05
C SER A 47 19.00 13.45 19.35
N LYS A 48 19.67 13.10 20.46
CA LYS A 48 19.89 11.72 20.90
C LYS A 48 18.62 10.89 21.13
N HIS A 49 17.47 11.53 21.33
CA HIS A 49 16.22 10.82 21.55
C HIS A 49 15.54 10.38 20.25
N TYR A 50 15.87 10.98 19.10
CA TYR A 50 15.29 10.57 17.83
C TYR A 50 15.71 9.15 17.46
N SER A 51 17.02 8.84 17.48
CA SER A 51 17.53 7.48 17.27
C SER A 51 16.90 6.49 18.26
N LYS A 52 16.86 6.82 19.57
CA LYS A 52 16.26 5.91 20.55
C LYS A 52 14.79 5.61 20.28
N ILE A 53 14.00 6.62 19.88
CA ILE A 53 12.58 6.42 19.57
C ILE A 53 12.42 5.61 18.29
N THR A 54 13.24 5.85 17.26
CA THR A 54 13.17 5.06 16.03
C THR A 54 13.55 3.60 16.27
N ASP A 55 14.57 3.35 17.09
CA ASP A 55 15.02 2.00 17.41
C ASP A 55 13.91 1.24 18.12
N LEU A 56 13.34 1.82 19.19
CA LEU A 56 12.21 1.22 19.92
C LEU A 56 10.99 0.98 19.03
N PHE A 57 10.69 1.91 18.12
CA PHE A 57 9.56 1.79 17.21
C PHE A 57 9.75 0.62 16.24
N PHE A 58 10.91 0.50 15.60
CA PHE A 58 11.17 -0.58 14.65
C PHE A 58 11.37 -1.94 15.35
N GLU A 59 12.00 -1.98 16.53
CA GLU A 59 12.08 -3.19 17.34
C GLU A 59 10.69 -3.74 17.66
N GLN A 60 9.79 -2.87 18.14
CA GLN A 60 8.42 -3.28 18.43
C GLN A 60 7.66 -3.71 17.17
N MET A 61 7.80 -2.99 16.05
CA MET A 61 7.15 -3.37 14.79
C MET A 61 7.63 -4.73 14.29
N VAL A 62 8.93 -5.01 14.36
CA VAL A 62 9.50 -6.29 13.93
C VAL A 62 8.99 -7.42 14.81
N ASP A 63 8.91 -7.22 16.13
CA ASP A 63 8.34 -8.21 17.05
C ASP A 63 6.87 -8.48 16.74
N ASP A 64 6.05 -7.43 16.62
CA ASP A 64 4.63 -7.54 16.28
C ASP A 64 4.41 -8.27 14.95
N LEU A 65 5.15 -7.91 13.89
CA LEU A 65 5.00 -8.54 12.58
C LEU A 65 5.45 -10.00 12.55
N ASN A 66 6.52 -10.34 13.28
CA ASN A 66 6.92 -11.74 13.42
C ASN A 66 5.87 -12.56 14.17
N ASN A 67 5.24 -11.98 15.19
CA ASN A 67 4.15 -12.61 15.91
C ASN A 67 2.90 -12.79 15.01
N TYR A 68 2.54 -11.81 14.18
CA TYR A 68 1.41 -11.95 13.25
C TYR A 68 1.69 -13.03 12.20
N LYS A 69 2.89 -12.99 11.61
CA LYS A 69 3.37 -14.00 10.67
C LYS A 69 3.32 -15.41 11.26
N ALA A 70 3.79 -15.60 12.51
CA ALA A 70 3.78 -16.91 13.18
C ALA A 70 2.36 -17.47 13.42
N ASN A 71 1.35 -16.60 13.47
CA ASN A 71 -0.05 -16.99 13.62
C ASN A 71 -0.77 -17.25 12.29
N GLN A 72 -0.08 -17.13 11.15
CA GLN A 72 -0.63 -17.47 9.84
C GLN A 72 -0.58 -18.97 9.55
N PRO A 73 -1.33 -19.47 8.53
CA PRO A 73 -1.14 -20.82 8.02
C PRO A 73 0.31 -21.07 7.58
N GLU A 74 0.83 -22.27 7.83
CA GLU A 74 2.24 -22.66 7.61
C GLU A 74 2.81 -22.20 6.25
N ARG A 75 2.01 -22.30 5.18
CA ARG A 75 2.37 -21.88 3.82
C ARG A 75 2.71 -20.39 3.65
N LEU A 76 2.36 -19.54 4.62
CA LEU A 76 2.57 -18.09 4.62
C LEU A 76 3.52 -17.61 5.73
N GLN A 77 4.00 -18.51 6.60
CA GLN A 77 4.84 -18.11 7.73
C GLN A 77 6.28 -17.73 7.35
N ASN A 78 6.67 -17.97 6.10
CA ASN A 78 8.00 -17.68 5.56
C ASN A 78 8.21 -16.19 5.23
N GLU A 79 7.14 -15.42 5.05
CA GLU A 79 7.21 -14.02 4.64
C GLU A 79 6.23 -13.13 5.41
N ILE A 80 6.56 -11.85 5.55
CA ILE A 80 5.61 -10.86 6.08
C ILE A 80 4.69 -10.47 4.93
N THR A 81 3.39 -10.66 5.11
CA THR A 81 2.36 -10.40 4.10
C THR A 81 1.75 -9.01 4.26
N GLU A 82 1.04 -8.55 3.24
CA GLU A 82 0.26 -7.29 3.30
C GLU A 82 -0.79 -7.32 4.43
N ASN A 83 -1.34 -8.50 4.73
CA ASN A 83 -2.31 -8.66 5.82
C ASN A 83 -1.69 -8.42 7.20
N ASP A 84 -0.42 -8.78 7.41
CA ASP A 84 0.28 -8.52 8.67
C ASP A 84 0.48 -7.01 8.88
N ILE A 85 0.85 -6.30 7.81
CA ILE A 85 1.01 -4.84 7.83
C ILE A 85 -0.34 -4.17 8.06
N LEU A 86 -1.40 -4.62 7.38
CA LEU A 86 -2.75 -4.10 7.57
C LEU A 86 -3.25 -4.33 9.00
N LEU A 87 -2.99 -5.51 9.57
CA LEU A 87 -3.33 -5.83 10.96
C LEU A 87 -2.57 -4.94 11.94
N LEU A 88 -1.26 -4.73 11.73
CA LEU A 88 -0.44 -3.81 12.52
C LEU A 88 -1.03 -2.39 12.49
N MET A 89 -1.32 -1.86 11.30
CA MET A 89 -1.87 -0.51 11.13
C MET A 89 -3.27 -0.35 11.74
N LYS A 90 -4.10 -1.41 11.71
CA LYS A 90 -5.38 -1.44 12.44
C LYS A 90 -5.18 -1.40 13.95
N ARG A 91 -4.23 -2.18 14.50
CA ARG A 91 -3.92 -2.20 15.93
C ARG A 91 -3.32 -0.88 16.42
N GLN A 92 -2.52 -0.22 15.60
CA GLN A 92 -2.01 1.14 15.84
C GLN A 92 -3.08 2.23 15.66
N ARG A 93 -4.31 1.86 15.26
CA ARG A 93 -5.44 2.76 14.98
C ARG A 93 -5.17 3.79 13.88
N ILE A 94 -4.25 3.47 12.98
CA ILE A 94 -3.95 4.28 11.80
C ILE A 94 -5.04 3.99 10.74
N VAL A 95 -5.31 2.70 10.49
CA VAL A 95 -6.43 2.26 9.65
C VAL A 95 -7.65 2.06 10.53
N THR A 96 -8.78 2.67 10.16
CA THR A 96 -10.06 2.58 10.88
C THR A 96 -11.21 2.46 9.88
N GLU A 97 -12.43 2.22 10.37
CA GLU A 97 -13.63 2.21 9.51
C GLU A 97 -13.84 3.51 8.74
N LYS A 98 -13.35 4.63 9.27
CA LYS A 98 -13.44 5.96 8.65
C LYS A 98 -12.23 6.31 7.79
N GLN A 99 -11.13 5.55 7.90
CA GLN A 99 -9.87 5.85 7.25
C GLN A 99 -9.27 4.57 6.67
N SER A 100 -9.41 4.41 5.36
CA SER A 100 -8.87 3.27 4.62
C SER A 100 -7.36 3.39 4.39
N ILE A 101 -6.73 2.27 4.03
CA ILE A 101 -5.30 2.22 3.72
C ILE A 101 -4.96 3.06 2.49
N GLU A 102 -5.81 3.06 1.47
CA GLU A 102 -5.65 3.86 0.24
C GLU A 102 -5.67 5.37 0.56
N SER A 103 -6.56 5.80 1.47
CA SER A 103 -6.61 7.19 1.94
C SER A 103 -5.31 7.60 2.64
N ILE A 104 -4.71 6.70 3.44
CA ILE A 104 -3.44 6.93 4.13
C ILE A 104 -2.28 7.00 3.12
N ILE A 105 -2.23 6.07 2.17
CA ILE A 105 -1.22 6.03 1.10
C ILE A 105 -1.28 7.32 0.28
N HIS A 106 -2.47 7.73 -0.17
CA HIS A 106 -2.66 8.96 -0.93
C HIS A 106 -2.20 10.21 -0.14
N LYS A 107 -2.39 10.21 1.18
CA LYS A 107 -2.06 11.36 2.03
C LYS A 107 -0.56 11.47 2.35
N TYR A 108 0.12 10.35 2.57
CA TYR A 108 1.48 10.35 3.15
C TYR A 108 2.57 9.82 2.23
N LEU A 109 2.23 9.08 1.17
CA LEU A 109 3.22 8.60 0.21
C LEU A 109 3.34 9.54 -0.99
N PRO A 110 4.56 9.74 -1.52
CA PRO A 110 4.74 10.33 -2.84
C PRO A 110 3.99 9.54 -3.92
N LYS A 111 3.60 10.24 -5.00
CA LYS A 111 2.76 9.69 -6.05
C LYS A 111 3.33 8.42 -6.69
N GLU A 112 4.65 8.32 -6.83
CA GLU A 112 5.28 7.15 -7.44
C GLU A 112 5.02 5.87 -6.63
N TYR A 113 4.98 5.98 -5.31
CA TYR A 113 4.67 4.85 -4.42
C TYR A 113 3.17 4.57 -4.36
N TYR A 114 2.33 5.62 -4.38
CA TYR A 114 0.88 5.46 -4.50
C TYR A 114 0.49 4.64 -5.73
N ASP A 115 1.06 4.98 -6.90
CA ASP A 115 0.77 4.30 -8.16
C ASP A 115 1.16 2.81 -8.15
N ILE A 116 2.18 2.44 -7.35
CA ILE A 116 2.61 1.04 -7.18
C ILE A 116 1.63 0.28 -6.26
N THR A 117 1.21 0.89 -5.15
CA THR A 117 0.39 0.22 -4.13
C THR A 117 -1.11 0.21 -4.47
N CYS A 118 -1.61 1.24 -5.16
CA CYS A 118 -3.01 1.39 -5.56
C CYS A 118 -3.16 1.19 -7.08
N GLN A 119 -2.85 -0.01 -7.59
CA GLN A 119 -3.03 -0.38 -9.00
C GLN A 119 -4.52 -0.59 -9.41
N SER A 120 -5.45 0.12 -8.79
CA SER A 120 -6.88 -0.03 -9.03
C SER A 120 -7.40 1.11 -9.91
N ALA A 121 -7.01 1.11 -11.19
CA ALA A 121 -7.82 1.60 -12.31
C ALA A 121 -7.18 1.31 -13.69
N ILE A 122 -6.64 0.12 -13.94
CA ILE A 122 -6.82 -0.47 -15.28
C ILE A 122 -8.05 -1.37 -15.18
N ALA A 123 -9.19 -0.76 -14.86
CA ALA A 123 -10.44 -1.40 -15.19
C ALA A 123 -10.41 -1.53 -16.70
N TYR A 124 -10.44 -2.76 -17.22
CA TYR A 124 -10.76 -3.05 -18.61
C TYR A 124 -12.24 -2.66 -18.84
N ASN A 125 -12.58 -1.40 -18.59
CA ASN A 125 -13.86 -0.82 -18.93
C ASN A 125 -13.96 -0.91 -20.44
N ARG A 126 -14.67 -1.93 -20.92
CA ARG A 126 -15.12 -1.99 -22.30
C ARG A 126 -16.11 -0.83 -22.47
N LEU A 127 -15.62 0.29 -22.98
CA LEU A 127 -16.44 1.47 -23.30
C LEU A 127 -17.39 1.23 -24.47
N TYR A 128 -17.21 0.11 -25.19
CA TYR A 128 -18.03 -0.28 -26.33
C TYR A 128 -18.40 -1.77 -26.20
N PRO A 129 -19.66 -2.13 -26.49
CA PRO A 129 -20.07 -3.53 -26.65
C PRO A 129 -19.20 -4.23 -27.70
N THR A 130 -18.96 -5.52 -27.51
CA THR A 130 -18.26 -6.34 -28.50
C THR A 130 -19.20 -6.60 -29.69
N GLU A 131 -18.70 -6.84 -30.90
CA GLU A 131 -19.56 -7.22 -32.04
C GLU A 131 -20.44 -8.45 -31.74
N LYS A 132 -19.98 -9.35 -30.85
CA LYS A 132 -20.78 -10.46 -30.32
C LYS A 132 -21.99 -10.04 -29.50
N ASP A 133 -21.93 -8.89 -28.85
CA ASP A 133 -23.02 -8.34 -28.03
C ASP A 133 -24.03 -7.57 -28.91
N MET A 134 -23.57 -7.01 -30.03
CA MET A 134 -24.43 -6.37 -31.04
C MET A 134 -25.17 -7.40 -31.94
N ALA A 135 -24.66 -8.63 -32.02
CA ALA A 135 -25.27 -9.71 -32.81
C ALA A 135 -26.44 -10.43 -32.11
N ILE A 136 -26.78 -10.05 -30.87
CA ILE A 136 -27.85 -10.69 -30.08
C ILE A 136 -29.17 -9.87 -30.16
N GLU A 137 -29.14 -8.62 -30.65
CA GLU A 137 -30.33 -7.77 -30.80
C GLU A 137 -30.87 -7.70 -32.23
N ASP A 138 -30.66 -8.74 -33.05
CA ASP A 138 -31.49 -8.93 -34.24
C ASP A 138 -32.84 -9.50 -33.77
N TYR A 139 -33.78 -8.60 -33.47
CA TYR A 139 -35.20 -8.92 -33.28
C TYR A 139 -35.74 -9.55 -34.57
N ASN A 140 -35.57 -10.86 -34.70
CA ASN A 140 -36.49 -11.68 -35.49
C ASN A 140 -37.62 -12.08 -34.55
N ASP A 141 -38.70 -11.30 -34.59
CA ASP A 141 -40.04 -11.79 -34.23
C ASP A 141 -41.03 -11.13 -35.21
N ASP A 142 -40.82 -11.43 -36.50
CA ASP A 142 -41.92 -11.49 -37.46
C ASP A 142 -42.69 -12.76 -37.12
N ASP A 143 -43.93 -12.62 -36.63
CA ASP A 143 -44.97 -13.63 -36.83
C ASP A 143 -46.37 -12.96 -36.72
N ASP A 144 -46.93 -12.73 -37.92
CA ASP A 144 -48.32 -12.90 -38.32
C ASP A 144 -49.45 -12.60 -37.29
N TYR A 145 -50.07 -11.43 -37.45
CA TYR A 145 -51.49 -11.27 -37.11
C TYR A 145 -52.34 -11.60 -38.34
N ASP A 146 -52.70 -12.87 -38.46
CA ASP A 146 -53.69 -13.35 -39.42
C ASP A 146 -55.09 -13.40 -38.77
N ASN A 147 -56.01 -12.66 -39.39
CA ASN A 147 -57.47 -12.82 -39.52
C ASN A 147 -58.32 -13.40 -38.36
N GLU A 148 -59.23 -12.57 -37.84
CA GLU A 148 -60.69 -12.84 -37.77
C GLU A 148 -61.52 -11.55 -37.57
#